data_AF-A0A7C7ERY3-F1
#
_entry.id   AF-A0A7C7ERY3-F1
#
_cell.length_a   1.000
_cell.length_b   1.000
_cell.length_c   1.000
_cell.angle_alpha   90.00
_cell.angle_beta   90.00
_cell.angle_gamma   90.00
#
_symmetry.space_group_name_H-M   'P 1'
#
loop_
_entity.id
_entity.type
_entity.pdbx_description
1 polymer ?
#
loop_
_entity_poly.entity_id
_entity_poly.type
_entity_poly.pdbx_seq_one_letter_code
_entity_poly.pdbx_strand_id
1 'polypeptide(L)'
;MSIENNIKITEKAIMHLKKKGKTQIVIEYPEYRTNCDCVFVPVPEIFARKPKKPEDYLIATIDGIDVYISKAVEIPEKGIVIDVESFLGLKLLRMTGFKIRER
;
A
#
# COMPACT_ATOMS: atom_id res chain seq x y z
N MET A 1 1.90 8.07 -18.43
CA MET A 1 2.20 8.67 -17.11
C MET A 1 2.88 7.61 -16.27
N SER A 2 4.03 7.92 -15.66
CA SER A 2 4.73 6.97 -14.78
C SER A 2 3.94 6.79 -13.48
N ILE A 3 3.80 5.54 -13.02
CA ILE A 3 3.05 5.18 -11.81
C ILE A 3 3.55 5.93 -10.55
N GLU A 4 4.83 6.29 -10.54
CA GLU A 4 5.51 7.11 -9.54
C GLU A 4 4.81 8.45 -9.29
N ASN A 5 4.28 9.10 -10.33
CA ASN A 5 3.63 10.40 -10.19
C ASN A 5 2.28 10.33 -9.46
N ASN A 6 1.72 9.13 -9.34
CA ASN A 6 0.41 8.88 -8.75
C ASN A 6 0.52 8.29 -7.34
N ILE A 7 1.72 8.22 -6.76
CA ILE A 7 1.92 7.70 -5.40
C ILE A 7 2.72 8.71 -4.60
N LYS A 8 2.15 9.17 -3.49
CA LYS A 8 2.82 10.06 -2.56
C LYS A 8 3.03 9.36 -1.22
N ILE A 9 4.26 9.36 -0.72
CA ILE A 9 4.59 8.89 0.63
C ILE A 9 4.84 10.13 1.49
N THR A 10 4.13 10.26 2.62
CA THR A 10 4.37 11.39 3.52
C THR A 10 5.74 11.26 4.21
N GLU A 11 6.33 12.39 4.57
CA GLU A 11 7.58 12.39 5.36
C GLU A 11 7.43 11.61 6.67
N LYS A 12 6.25 11.69 7.30
CA LYS A 12 5.89 10.92 8.49
C LYS A 12 5.97 9.41 8.24
N ALA A 13 5.45 8.93 7.10
CA ALA A 13 5.53 7.54 6.71
C ALA A 13 6.97 7.10 6.39
N ILE A 14 7.74 7.92 5.66
CA ILE A 14 9.16 7.66 5.37
C ILE A 14 9.94 7.53 6.68
N MET A 15 9.79 8.47 7.61
CA MET A 15 10.45 8.42 8.92
C MET A 15 10.03 7.18 9.72
N HIS A 16 8.75 6.81 9.69
CA HIS A 16 8.25 5.63 10.39
C HIS A 16 8.86 4.33 9.85
N LEU A 17 8.93 4.20 8.53
CA LEU A 17 9.56 3.07 7.83
C LEU A 17 11.05 2.99 8.15
N LYS A 18 11.78 4.11 8.04
CA LYS A 18 13.21 4.19 8.38
C LYS A 18 13.48 3.81 9.83
N LYS A 19 12.68 4.30 10.79
CA LYS A 19 12.79 3.92 12.22
C LYS A 19 12.61 2.42 12.47
N LYS A 20 11.85 1.73 11.61
CA LYS A 20 11.65 0.28 11.66
C LYS A 20 12.65 -0.51 10.80
N GLY A 21 13.64 0.15 10.18
CA GLY A 21 14.59 -0.48 9.26
C GLY A 21 13.92 -1.06 8.00
N LYS A 22 12.78 -0.49 7.59
CA LYS A 22 12.03 -0.93 6.41
C LYS A 22 12.23 0.08 5.28
N THR A 23 12.66 -0.40 4.12
CA THR A 23 12.81 0.40 2.89
C THR A 23 11.94 -0.14 1.75
N GLN A 24 11.05 -1.09 2.06
CA GLN A 24 10.24 -1.81 1.08
C GLN A 24 8.81 -1.93 1.59
N ILE A 25 7.85 -1.64 0.72
CA ILE A 25 6.43 -1.79 0.98
C ILE A 25 5.74 -2.51 -0.18
N VAL A 26 4.67 -3.23 0.14
CA VAL A 26 3.83 -3.94 -0.83
C VAL A 26 2.42 -3.36 -0.78
N ILE A 27 1.82 -3.14 -1.96
CA ILE A 27 0.41 -2.80 -2.15
C ILE A 27 -0.27 -3.97 -2.85
N GLU A 28 -1.19 -4.65 -2.17
CA GLU A 28 -1.87 -5.85 -2.69
C GLU A 28 -3.25 -6.06 -2.04
N TYR A 29 -4.11 -6.85 -2.68
CA TYR A 29 -5.34 -7.32 -2.04
C TYR A 29 -5.01 -8.37 -0.98
N PRO A 30 -5.56 -8.25 0.24
CA PRO A 30 -5.31 -9.22 1.29
C PRO A 30 -6.01 -10.55 0.98
N GLU A 31 -5.28 -11.66 1.13
CA GLU A 31 -5.81 -13.03 0.99
C GLU A 31 -6.50 -13.51 2.28
N TYR A 32 -7.35 -12.68 2.91
CA TYR A 32 -8.09 -13.14 4.09
C TYR A 32 -8.96 -14.33 3.69
N ARG A 33 -8.74 -15.48 4.35
CA ARG A 33 -9.40 -16.75 4.02
C ARG A 33 -10.92 -16.60 4.04
N THR A 34 -11.53 -17.05 2.95
CA THR A 34 -12.96 -17.01 2.55
C THR A 34 -13.91 -17.84 3.42
N ASN A 35 -13.67 -17.96 4.73
CA ASN A 35 -14.45 -18.87 5.59
C ASN A 35 -15.73 -18.26 6.20
N CYS A 36 -16.08 -17.01 5.86
CA CYS A 36 -17.35 -16.39 6.26
C CYS A 36 -18.08 -15.86 5.03
N ASP A 37 -19.41 -16.05 5.00
CA ASP A 37 -20.37 -15.52 4.01
C ASP A 37 -20.51 -13.98 4.09
N CYS A 38 -19.41 -13.24 4.22
CA CYS A 38 -19.41 -11.79 4.21
C CYS A 38 -18.96 -11.25 2.85
N VAL A 39 -19.61 -10.16 2.42
CA VAL A 39 -19.27 -9.42 1.21
C VAL A 39 -17.90 -8.77 1.43
N PHE A 40 -16.87 -9.32 0.79
CA PHE A 40 -15.54 -8.72 0.77
C PHE A 40 -15.58 -7.47 -0.13
N VAL A 41 -15.26 -6.31 0.46
CA VAL A 41 -14.87 -5.14 -0.32
C VAL A 41 -13.39 -5.29 -0.63
N PRO A 42 -13.00 -5.51 -1.90
CA PRO A 42 -11.59 -5.62 -2.26
C PRO A 42 -10.97 -4.23 -2.17
N VAL A 43 -10.41 -3.91 -1.01
CA VAL A 43 -9.58 -2.72 -0.80
C VAL A 43 -8.13 -3.20 -0.70
N PRO A 44 -7.22 -2.70 -1.55
CA PRO A 44 -5.80 -3.02 -1.41
C PRO A 44 -5.26 -2.52 -0.06
N GLU A 45 -4.33 -3.25 0.52
CA GLU A 45 -3.65 -2.91 1.77
C GLU A 45 -2.15 -2.66 1.54
N ILE A 46 -1.52 -2.00 2.52
CA ILE A 46 -0.07 -1.75 2.52
C ILE A 46 0.63 -2.61 3.57
N PHE A 47 1.66 -3.34 3.15
CA PHE A 47 2.49 -4.15 4.03
C PHE A 47 3.96 -3.71 3.98
N ALA A 48 4.58 -3.46 5.14
CA ALA A 48 6.01 -3.11 5.23
C ALA A 48 6.92 -4.35 5.16
N ARG A 49 6.93 -5.01 3.99
CA ARG A 49 7.66 -6.24 3.70
C ARG A 49 8.17 -6.27 2.25
N LYS A 50 8.97 -7.28 1.92
CA LYS A 50 9.30 -7.65 0.54
C LYS A 50 8.23 -8.63 0.01
N PRO A 51 7.82 -8.56 -1.26
CA PRO A 51 6.94 -9.58 -1.83
C PRO A 51 7.65 -10.93 -1.91
N LYS A 52 6.89 -12.03 -1.79
CA LYS A 52 7.42 -13.40 -1.95
C LYS A 52 7.76 -13.73 -3.41
N LYS A 53 7.02 -13.15 -4.35
CA LYS A 53 7.15 -13.31 -5.81
C LYS A 53 7.25 -11.92 -6.47
N PRO A 54 8.42 -11.26 -6.46
CA PRO A 54 8.56 -9.90 -6.99
C PRO A 54 8.09 -9.74 -8.45
N GLU A 55 8.11 -10.81 -9.23
CA GLU A 55 7.65 -10.88 -10.63
C GLU A 55 6.15 -10.57 -10.81
N ASP A 56 5.34 -10.69 -9.76
CA ASP A 56 3.90 -10.40 -9.79
C ASP A 56 3.59 -8.91 -9.54
N TYR A 57 4.63 -8.08 -9.40
CA TYR A 57 4.52 -6.68 -9.00
C TYR A 57 5.15 -5.76 -10.03
N LEU A 58 4.61 -4.55 -10.13
CA LEU A 58 5.30 -3.39 -10.66
C LEU A 58 6.12 -2.76 -9.53
N ILE A 59 7.32 -2.28 -9.85
CA ILE A 59 8.22 -1.70 -8.85
C ILE A 59 8.42 -0.22 -9.19
N ALA A 60 8.28 0.63 -8.18
CA ALA A 60 8.59 2.05 -8.23
C ALA A 60 9.44 2.42 -7.02
N THR A 61 10.43 3.29 -7.17
CA THR A 61 11.22 3.80 -6.05
C THR A 61 10.82 5.24 -5.79
N ILE A 62 10.28 5.52 -4.60
CA ILE A 62 9.75 6.83 -4.22
C ILE A 62 10.42 7.25 -2.93
N ASP A 63 11.17 8.35 -2.97
CA ASP A 63 11.92 8.90 -1.82
C ASP A 63 12.83 7.86 -1.12
N GLY A 64 13.39 6.93 -1.90
CA GLY A 64 14.25 5.85 -1.41
C GLY A 64 13.51 4.67 -0.77
N ILE A 65 12.19 4.57 -0.97
CA ILE A 65 11.37 3.42 -0.59
C ILE A 65 10.97 2.66 -1.86
N ASP A 66 11.25 1.35 -1.90
CA ASP A 66 10.76 0.49 -2.97
C ASP A 66 9.30 0.14 -2.72
N VAL A 67 8.44 0.53 -3.65
CA VAL A 67 7.01 0.28 -3.64
C VAL A 67 6.70 -0.80 -4.65
N TYR A 68 6.32 -1.97 -4.15
CA TYR A 68 5.88 -3.12 -4.95
C TYR A 68 4.36 -3.08 -5.05
N ILE A 69 3.84 -2.91 -6.26
CA ILE A 69 2.40 -2.78 -6.52
C ILE A 69 1.96 -4.03 -7.26
N SER A 70 1.06 -4.81 -6.66
CA SER A 70 0.56 -6.02 -7.32
C SER A 70 -0.02 -5.64 -8.69
N LYS A 71 0.29 -6.43 -9.73
CA LYS A 71 -0.28 -6.22 -11.08
C LYS A 71 -1.81 -6.30 -11.11
N ALA A 72 -2.43 -6.85 -10.07
CA ALA A 72 -3.89 -6.88 -9.91
C ALA A 72 -4.48 -5.56 -9.35
N VAL A 73 -3.64 -4.67 -8.79
CA VAL A 73 -4.07 -3.40 -8.20
C VAL A 73 -4.00 -2.29 -9.23
N GLU A 74 -5.14 -1.64 -9.47
CA GLU A 74 -5.22 -0.45 -10.31
C GLU A 74 -5.08 0.82 -9.45
N ILE A 75 -4.02 1.61 -9.69
CA ILE A 75 -3.83 2.90 -9.00
C ILE A 75 -4.77 3.94 -9.62
N PRO A 76 -5.62 4.63 -8.82
CA PRO A 76 -6.49 5.69 -9.31
C PRO A 76 -5.72 6.82 -10.01
N GLU A 77 -6.30 7.44 -11.03
CA GLU A 77 -5.68 8.56 -11.76
C GLU A 77 -5.34 9.75 -10.85
N LYS A 78 -6.16 10.01 -9.82
CA LYS A 78 -5.91 11.06 -8.82
C LYS A 78 -4.77 10.71 -7.86
N GLY A 79 -4.22 9.51 -7.97
CA GLY A 79 -3.18 8.97 -7.13
C GLY A 79 -3.64 8.53 -5.74
N ILE A 80 -2.67 8.04 -4.99
CA ILE A 80 -2.82 7.56 -3.62
C ILE A 80 -1.81 8.25 -2.69
N VAL A 81 -2.17 8.33 -1.42
CA VAL A 81 -1.29 8.86 -0.37
C VAL A 81 -1.05 7.78 0.67
N ILE A 82 0.22 7.54 0.98
CA ILE A 82 0.69 6.63 2.02
C ILE A 82 1.14 7.49 3.20
N ASP A 83 0.44 7.37 4.32
CA ASP A 83 0.72 8.10 5.55
C ASP A 83 0.82 7.15 6.75
N VAL A 84 1.01 7.69 7.95
CA VAL A 84 0.97 6.96 9.22
C VAL A 84 -0.19 7.44 10.05
N GLU A 85 -1.04 6.51 10.44
CA GLU A 85 -2.08 6.73 11.43
C GLU A 85 -1.64 6.19 12.79
N SER A 86 -2.11 6.84 13.86
CA SER A 86 -1.89 6.38 15.23
C SER A 86 -3.23 5.99 15.83
N PHE A 87 -3.37 4.74 16.28
CA PHE A 87 -4.56 4.26 16.97
C PHE A 87 -4.14 3.45 18.20
N LEU A 88 -4.67 3.81 19.37
CA LEU A 88 -4.33 3.16 20.66
C LEU A 88 -2.81 3.01 20.91
N GLY A 89 -2.04 4.04 20.55
CA GLY A 89 -0.57 4.03 20.70
C GLY A 89 0.19 3.23 19.63
N LEU A 90 -0.50 2.46 18.79
CA LEU A 90 0.07 1.77 17.65
C LEU A 90 0.14 2.69 16.43
N LYS A 91 1.29 2.69 15.76
CA LYS A 91 1.51 3.43 14.50
C LYS A 91 1.46 2.46 13.32
N LEU A 92 0.51 2.69 12.42
CA LEU A 92 0.22 1.85 11.26
C LEU A 92 0.34 2.67 9.98
N LEU A 93 0.75 2.04 8.89
CA LEU A 93 0.68 2.66 7.58
C LEU A 93 -0.78 2.72 7.15
N ARG A 94 -1.17 3.85 6.56
CA ARG A 94 -2.52 4.08 6.04
C ARG A 94 -2.42 4.50 4.59
N MET A 95 -3.29 3.94 3.76
CA MET A 95 -3.46 4.32 2.37
C MET A 95 -4.77 5.09 2.19
N THR A 96 -4.73 6.17 1.41
CA THR A 96 -5.93 6.88 0.96
C THR A 96 -5.87 7.11 -0.55
N GLY A 97 -7.03 7.33 -1.18
CA GLY A 97 -7.15 7.58 -2.63
C GLY A 97 -7.90 6.51 -3.40
N PHE A 98 -8.00 5.28 -2.86
CA PHE A 98 -8.90 4.27 -3.40
C PHE A 98 -10.36 4.65 -3.12
N LYS A 99 -11.15 4.76 -4.19
CA LYS A 99 -12.61 4.81 -4.06
C LYS A 99 -13.12 3.40 -3.93
N ILE A 100 -13.89 3.14 -2.88
CA ILE A 100 -14.73 1.95 -2.82
C ILE A 100 -15.75 2.11 -3.95
N ARG A 101 -15.73 1.22 -4.94
CA ARG A 101 -16.84 1.14 -5.90
C ARG A 101 -18.04 0.60 -5.12
N GLU A 102 -18.98 1.48 -4.78
CA GLU A 102 -20.33 1.05 -4.42
C GLU A 102 -20.89 0.29 -5.64
N ARG A 103 -21.33 -0.96 -5.41
CA ARG A 103 -22.03 -1.76 -6.43
C ARG A 103 -23.49 -1.36 -6.48
#